data_AF-A0A2H3C451-F1
#
_entry.id   AF-A0A2H3C451-F1
#
_cell.length_a   1.000
_cell.length_b   1.000
_cell.length_c   1.000
_cell.angle_alpha   90.00
_cell.angle_beta   90.00
_cell.angle_gamma   90.00
#
_symmetry.space_group_name_H-M   'P 1'
#
loop_
_entity.id
_entity.type
_entity.pdbx_description
1 polymer ?
#
loop_
_entity_poly.entity_id
_entity_poly.type
_entity_poly.pdbx_seq_one_letter_code
_entity_poly.pdbx_strand_id
1 'polypeptide(L)'
;LYCKKVQHQLAQKEMRKSHRLRGDGMPQLLTGNEFYKQVVEHEANQDQEQTEKESHHAEKESRANAYVIAMGEWTKADEEHQEHNRQKKENWRKALMEWEVERDLAKAEHHRCQWNKPKQPRMERAAPKP
;
A
#
# COMPACT_ATOMS: atom_id res chain seq x y z
N LEU A 1 -5.20 41.75 -39.95
CA LEU A 1 -6.07 41.03 -38.97
C LEU A 1 -5.44 39.73 -38.47
N TYR A 2 -4.70 38.98 -39.30
CA TYR A 2 -4.02 37.73 -38.91
C TYR A 2 -3.01 37.89 -37.76
N CYS A 3 -2.13 38.91 -37.82
CA CYS A 3 -1.07 39.10 -36.82
C CYS A 3 -1.60 39.33 -35.39
N LYS A 4 -2.74 40.05 -35.24
CA LYS A 4 -3.37 40.26 -33.93
C LYS A 4 -3.88 38.96 -33.32
N LYS A 5 -4.38 38.04 -34.15
CA LYS A 5 -4.90 36.74 -33.71
C LYS A 5 -3.78 35.81 -33.27
N VAL A 6 -2.66 35.82 -33.99
CA VAL A 6 -1.45 35.05 -33.64
C VAL A 6 -0.83 35.57 -32.33
N GLN A 7 -0.74 36.89 -32.16
CA GLN A 7 -0.24 37.50 -30.91
C GLN A 7 -1.08 37.10 -29.69
N HIS A 8 -2.42 37.05 -29.84
CA HIS A 8 -3.30 36.67 -28.74
C HIS A 8 -3.19 35.18 -28.35
N GLN A 9 -2.99 34.30 -29.34
CA GLN A 9 -2.79 32.87 -29.11
C GLN A 9 -1.45 32.56 -28.44
N LEU A 10 -0.40 33.34 -28.76
CA LEU A 10 0.91 33.24 -28.11
C LEU A 10 0.86 33.73 -26.67
N ALA A 11 0.24 34.88 -26.40
CA ALA A 11 0.07 35.41 -25.05
C ALA A 11 -0.67 34.43 -24.10
N GLN A 12 -1.68 33.70 -24.61
CA GLN A 12 -2.37 32.66 -23.82
C GLN A 12 -1.49 31.43 -23.54
N LYS A 13 -0.56 31.10 -24.43
CA LYS A 13 0.42 30.02 -24.23
C LYS A 13 1.50 30.42 -23.23
N GLU A 14 1.89 31.69 -23.20
CA GLU A 14 2.90 32.25 -22.30
C GLU A 14 2.45 32.32 -20.83
N MET A 15 1.15 32.44 -20.57
CA MET A 15 0.61 32.36 -19.19
C MET A 15 0.70 30.95 -18.58
N ARG A 16 0.96 29.92 -19.39
CA ARG A 16 1.24 28.59 -18.87
C ARG A 16 2.70 28.55 -18.45
N LYS A 17 2.95 28.33 -17.15
CA LYS A 17 4.28 28.18 -16.54
C LYS A 17 5.12 27.15 -17.33
N SER A 18 5.89 27.64 -18.28
CA SER A 18 6.83 26.89 -19.09
C SER A 18 8.19 27.16 -18.50
N HIS A 19 8.93 26.12 -18.15
CA HIS A 19 10.33 26.15 -17.69
C HIS A 19 11.33 26.69 -18.75
N ARG A 20 10.83 27.28 -19.85
CA ARG A 20 11.66 27.90 -20.89
C ARG A 20 11.73 29.39 -20.66
N LEU A 21 12.96 29.91 -20.75
CA LEU A 21 13.35 31.28 -20.42
C LEU A 21 12.40 32.36 -20.97
N ARG A 22 11.71 32.18 -22.11
CA ARG A 22 10.43 32.86 -22.49
C ARG A 22 9.63 31.96 -23.46
N GLY A 23 8.30 31.98 -23.35
CA GLY A 23 7.37 31.04 -24.00
C GLY A 23 6.82 31.44 -25.38
N ASP A 24 7.29 32.56 -25.94
CA ASP A 24 6.89 33.11 -27.24
C ASP A 24 7.62 32.44 -28.43
N GLY A 25 8.73 31.75 -28.16
CA GLY A 25 9.58 31.14 -29.18
C GLY A 25 10.35 32.15 -30.02
N MET A 26 10.30 33.44 -29.65
CA MET A 26 11.02 34.52 -30.30
C MET A 26 12.34 34.77 -29.55
N PRO A 27 13.48 34.93 -30.26
CA PRO A 27 14.73 35.32 -29.63
C PRO A 27 14.56 36.71 -29.01
N GLN A 28 14.53 36.79 -27.67
CA GLN A 28 14.67 38.07 -26.96
C GLN A 28 16.12 38.27 -26.52
N LEU A 29 16.64 39.47 -26.78
CA LEU A 29 17.95 39.88 -26.30
C LEU A 29 17.83 40.17 -24.80
N LEU A 30 18.10 39.16 -23.97
CA LEU A 30 18.19 39.36 -22.52
C LEU A 30 19.43 40.21 -22.23
N THR A 31 19.23 41.33 -21.55
CA THR A 31 20.34 42.15 -21.07
C THR A 31 21.05 41.36 -19.95
N GLY A 32 22.38 41.41 -19.87
CA GLY A 32 23.17 40.50 -19.01
C GLY A 32 22.71 40.41 -17.55
N ASN A 33 22.17 41.49 -16.99
CA ASN A 33 21.64 41.52 -15.62
C ASN A 33 20.32 40.74 -15.46
N GLU A 34 19.42 40.78 -16.45
CA GLU A 34 18.16 40.03 -16.41
C GLU A 34 18.41 38.54 -16.61
N PHE A 35 19.31 38.20 -17.54
CA PHE A 35 19.74 36.82 -17.75
C PHE A 35 20.38 36.24 -16.48
N TYR A 36 21.30 36.97 -15.85
CA TYR A 36 21.97 36.53 -14.63
C TYR A 36 20.97 36.25 -13.49
N LYS A 37 20.00 37.15 -13.27
CA LYS A 37 18.95 36.94 -12.27
C LYS A 37 18.13 35.68 -12.53
N GLN A 38 17.74 35.46 -13.79
CA GLN A 38 16.97 34.28 -14.17
C GLN A 38 17.75 32.97 -14.01
N VAL A 39 19.05 32.97 -14.30
CA VAL A 39 19.92 31.81 -14.08
C VAL A 39 20.04 31.51 -12.58
N VAL A 40 20.27 32.52 -11.76
CA VAL A 40 20.36 32.36 -10.30
C VAL A 40 19.04 31.85 -9.70
N GLU A 41 17.89 32.40 -10.12
CA GLU A 41 16.57 31.90 -9.70
C GLU A 41 16.33 30.47 -10.15
N HIS A 42 16.74 30.11 -11.36
CA HIS A 42 16.58 28.77 -11.89
C HIS A 42 17.44 27.75 -11.13
N GLU A 43 18.72 28.07 -10.87
CA GLU A 43 19.62 27.22 -10.07
C GLU A 43 19.05 27.02 -8.65
N ALA A 44 18.63 28.10 -7.99
CA ALA A 44 18.01 28.01 -6.66
C ALA A 44 16.74 27.16 -6.64
N ASN A 45 15.89 27.28 -7.67
CA ASN A 45 14.68 26.46 -7.81
C ASN A 45 15.03 24.98 -8.08
N GLN A 46 16.07 24.70 -8.86
CA GLN A 46 16.52 23.33 -9.12
C GLN A 46 17.06 22.68 -7.84
N ASP A 47 17.86 23.41 -7.07
CA ASP A 47 18.36 22.93 -5.78
C ASP A 47 17.19 22.65 -4.82
N GLN A 48 16.24 23.57 -4.72
CA GLN A 48 15.06 23.36 -3.88
C GLN A 48 14.23 22.15 -4.34
N GLU A 49 13.92 22.04 -5.64
CA GLU A 49 13.20 20.89 -6.18
C GLU A 49 13.93 19.57 -5.93
N GLN A 50 15.25 19.57 -5.99
CA GLN A 50 16.06 18.37 -5.74
C GLN A 50 15.96 17.96 -4.26
N THR A 51 16.09 18.92 -3.33
CA THR A 51 15.91 18.63 -1.89
C THR A 51 14.50 18.16 -1.56
N GLU A 52 13.47 18.73 -2.19
CA GLU A 52 12.07 18.30 -2.02
C GLU A 52 11.86 16.87 -2.56
N LYS A 53 12.41 16.55 -3.74
CA LYS A 53 12.36 15.19 -4.31
C LYS A 53 13.04 14.17 -3.40
N GLU A 54 14.21 14.49 -2.87
CA GLU A 54 14.96 13.63 -1.95
C GLU A 54 14.20 13.42 -0.64
N SER A 55 13.66 14.49 -0.05
CA SER A 55 12.88 14.39 1.19
C SER A 55 11.64 13.51 1.03
N HIS A 56 10.90 13.68 -0.08
CA HIS A 56 9.74 12.88 -0.40
C HIS A 56 10.10 11.42 -0.72
N HIS A 57 11.25 11.17 -1.35
CA HIS A 57 11.76 9.82 -1.54
C HIS A 57 12.07 9.14 -0.21
N ALA A 58 12.80 9.83 0.68
CA ALA A 58 13.15 9.35 2.00
C ALA A 58 11.91 9.04 2.86
N GLU A 59 10.88 9.89 2.82
CA GLU A 59 9.63 9.65 3.53
C GLU A 59 8.92 8.38 3.01
N LYS A 60 8.84 8.22 1.68
CA LYS A 60 8.28 7.02 1.05
C LYS A 60 9.03 5.75 1.43
N GLU A 61 10.36 5.79 1.42
CA GLU A 61 11.19 4.67 1.85
C GLU A 61 10.96 4.34 3.32
N SER A 62 10.90 5.35 4.20
CA SER A 62 10.62 5.12 5.62
C SER A 62 9.27 4.45 5.84
N ARG A 63 8.23 4.89 5.10
CA ARG A 63 6.89 4.32 5.17
C ARG A 63 6.86 2.89 4.61
N ALA A 64 7.57 2.63 3.52
CA ALA A 64 7.69 1.30 2.96
C ALA A 64 8.41 0.35 3.95
N ASN A 65 9.49 0.81 4.58
CA ASN A 65 10.23 0.04 5.58
C ASN A 65 9.36 -0.26 6.81
N ALA A 66 8.64 0.73 7.33
CA ALA A 66 7.71 0.53 8.44
C ALA A 66 6.61 -0.49 8.09
N TYR A 67 6.07 -0.43 6.88
CA TYR A 67 5.10 -1.39 6.40
C TYR A 67 5.67 -2.80 6.28
N VAL A 68 6.90 -2.96 5.78
CA VAL A 68 7.57 -4.28 5.72
C VAL A 68 7.75 -4.89 7.10
N ILE A 69 8.15 -4.08 8.09
CA ILE A 69 8.29 -4.55 9.48
C ILE A 69 6.93 -4.99 10.03
N ALA A 70 5.91 -4.12 9.93
CA ALA A 70 4.56 -4.42 10.41
C ALA A 70 3.97 -5.67 9.74
N MET A 71 4.20 -5.85 8.44
CA MET A 71 3.76 -7.03 7.71
C MET A 71 4.49 -8.30 8.16
N GLY A 72 5.78 -8.20 8.50
CA GLY A 72 6.55 -9.31 9.05
C GLY A 72 6.05 -9.76 10.41
N GLU A 73 5.70 -8.82 11.30
CA GLU A 73 5.08 -9.11 12.59
C GLU A 73 3.69 -9.74 12.43
N TRP A 74 2.86 -9.16 11.54
CA TRP A 74 1.53 -9.70 11.23
C TRP A 74 1.60 -11.13 10.70
N THR A 75 2.56 -11.43 9.81
CA THR A 75 2.73 -12.77 9.24
C THR A 75 3.04 -13.81 10.31
N LYS A 76 3.96 -13.50 11.23
CA LYS A 76 4.29 -14.41 12.35
C LYS A 76 3.08 -14.67 13.25
N ALA A 77 2.35 -13.61 13.60
CA ALA A 77 1.15 -13.73 14.43
C ALA A 77 0.05 -14.53 13.72
N ASP A 78 -0.09 -14.37 12.40
CA ASP A 78 -1.08 -15.12 11.61
C ASP A 78 -0.70 -16.60 11.50
N GLU A 79 0.58 -16.94 11.34
CA GLU A 79 1.06 -18.32 11.34
C GLU A 79 0.75 -19.04 12.67
N GLU A 80 1.04 -18.41 13.81
CA GLU A 80 0.72 -18.96 15.14
C GLU A 80 -0.79 -19.17 15.32
N HIS A 81 -1.59 -18.21 14.87
CA HIS A 81 -3.05 -18.30 14.91
C HIS A 81 -3.59 -19.42 14.02
N GLN A 82 -3.04 -19.58 12.81
CA GLN A 82 -3.40 -20.68 11.91
C GLN A 82 -3.06 -22.03 12.54
N GLU A 83 -1.90 -22.14 13.19
CA GLU A 83 -1.47 -23.36 13.88
C GLU A 83 -2.43 -23.72 15.02
N HIS A 84 -2.80 -22.76 15.85
CA HIS A 84 -3.75 -22.97 16.93
C HIS A 84 -5.12 -23.45 16.42
N ASN A 85 -5.63 -22.84 15.35
CA ASN A 85 -6.87 -23.28 14.71
C ASN A 85 -6.75 -24.68 14.09
N ARG A 86 -5.59 -25.02 13.52
CA ARG A 86 -5.30 -26.37 13.01
C ARG A 86 -5.38 -27.40 14.14
N GLN A 87 -4.73 -27.14 15.27
CA GLN A 87 -4.76 -28.02 16.44
C GLN A 87 -6.17 -28.19 16.99
N LYS A 88 -6.95 -27.11 17.12
CA LYS A 88 -8.37 -27.19 17.51
C LYS A 88 -9.18 -28.09 16.58
N LYS A 89 -8.95 -27.96 15.26
CA LYS A 89 -9.64 -28.76 14.24
C LYS A 89 -9.24 -30.24 14.31
N GLU A 90 -7.97 -30.53 14.53
CA GLU A 90 -7.46 -31.89 14.69
C GLU A 90 -8.01 -32.56 15.95
N ASN A 91 -7.99 -31.87 17.09
CA ASN A 91 -8.55 -32.38 18.33
C ASN A 91 -10.05 -32.66 18.20
N TRP A 92 -10.79 -31.76 17.54
CA TRP A 92 -12.20 -32.00 17.24
C TRP A 92 -12.40 -33.22 16.32
N ARG A 93 -11.56 -33.39 15.29
CA ARG A 93 -11.62 -34.58 14.40
C ARG A 93 -11.34 -35.87 15.16
N LYS A 94 -10.35 -35.89 16.07
CA LYS A 94 -10.05 -37.06 16.90
C LYS A 94 -11.22 -37.42 17.79
N ALA A 95 -11.76 -36.45 18.54
CA ALA A 95 -12.93 -36.66 19.37
C ALA A 95 -14.15 -37.12 18.55
N LEU A 96 -14.32 -36.59 17.35
CA LEU A 96 -15.39 -37.00 16.44
C LEU A 96 -15.24 -38.46 16.00
N MET A 97 -14.04 -38.90 15.65
CA MET A 97 -13.77 -40.29 15.30
C MET A 97 -14.00 -41.24 16.48
N GLU A 98 -13.53 -40.88 17.68
CA GLU A 98 -13.78 -41.67 18.91
C GLU A 98 -15.28 -41.82 19.18
N TRP A 99 -16.03 -40.72 19.07
CA TRP A 99 -17.48 -40.75 19.20
C TRP A 99 -18.17 -41.60 18.11
N GLU A 100 -17.68 -41.57 16.87
CA GLU A 100 -18.23 -42.40 15.79
C GLU A 100 -18.03 -43.89 16.05
N VAL A 101 -16.84 -44.28 16.53
CA VAL A 101 -16.54 -45.66 16.93
C VAL A 101 -17.45 -46.11 18.08
N GLU A 102 -17.56 -45.31 19.15
CA GLU A 102 -18.44 -45.63 20.29
C GLU A 102 -19.91 -45.71 19.85
N ARG A 103 -20.37 -44.78 19.01
CA ARG A 103 -21.74 -44.79 18.49
C ARG A 103 -22.03 -46.07 17.72
N ASP A 104 -21.09 -46.54 16.90
CA ASP A 104 -21.30 -47.72 16.06
C ASP A 104 -21.22 -49.02 16.88
N LEU A 105 -20.33 -49.10 17.87
CA LEU A 105 -20.36 -50.15 18.90
C LEU A 105 -21.69 -50.16 19.65
N ALA A 106 -22.18 -48.98 20.05
CA ALA A 106 -23.41 -48.86 20.81
C ALA A 106 -24.64 -49.33 20.03
N LYS A 107 -24.67 -49.05 18.72
CA LYS A 107 -25.69 -49.58 17.83
C LYS A 107 -25.62 -51.10 17.71
N ALA A 108 -24.41 -51.67 17.63
CA ALA A 108 -24.21 -53.12 17.52
C ALA A 108 -24.63 -53.86 18.80
N GLU A 109 -24.39 -53.26 19.97
CA GLU A 109 -24.77 -53.81 21.28
C GLU A 109 -26.21 -53.47 21.71
N HIS A 110 -26.97 -52.76 20.85
CA HIS A 110 -28.35 -52.33 21.10
C HIS A 110 -28.57 -51.49 22.37
N HIS A 111 -27.54 -50.75 22.80
CA HIS A 111 -27.67 -49.77 23.88
C HIS A 111 -27.55 -48.33 23.35
N ARG A 112 -27.73 -47.34 24.23
CA ARG A 112 -27.55 -45.92 23.84
C ARG A 112 -26.10 -45.51 24.05
N CYS A 113 -25.52 -44.84 23.04
CA CYS A 113 -24.24 -44.15 23.18
C CYS A 113 -24.35 -43.15 24.34
N GLN A 114 -23.42 -43.24 25.29
CA GLN A 114 -23.53 -42.49 26.53
C GLN A 114 -23.15 -41.03 26.35
N TRP A 115 -22.35 -40.70 25.34
CA TRP A 115 -21.81 -39.38 25.12
C TRP A 115 -22.42 -38.67 23.90
N ASN A 116 -22.51 -37.35 24.00
CA ASN A 116 -23.02 -36.51 22.93
C ASN A 116 -21.96 -36.29 21.84
N LYS A 117 -22.43 -36.11 20.59
CA LYS A 117 -21.55 -35.79 19.46
C LYS A 117 -20.72 -34.53 19.76
N PRO A 118 -19.38 -34.60 19.60
CA PRO A 118 -18.51 -33.44 19.78
C PRO A 118 -18.90 -32.28 18.87
N LYS A 119 -19.09 -31.09 19.45
CA LYS A 119 -19.40 -29.86 18.71
C LYS A 119 -18.12 -29.28 18.12
N GLN A 120 -18.23 -28.73 16.91
CA GLN A 120 -17.10 -28.06 16.27
C GLN A 120 -16.72 -26.80 17.08
N PRO A 121 -15.43 -26.61 17.42
CA PRO A 121 -15.00 -25.43 18.14
C PRO A 121 -15.11 -24.18 17.26
N ARG A 122 -15.37 -23.03 17.89
CA ARG A 122 -15.32 -21.74 17.20
C ARG A 122 -13.86 -21.40 16.90
N MET A 123 -13.58 -21.18 15.62
CA MET A 123 -12.25 -20.76 15.18
C MET A 123 -12.04 -19.27 15.48
N GLU A 124 -10.80 -18.92 15.80
CA GLU A 124 -10.39 -17.54 15.95
C GLU A 124 -10.36 -16.85 14.57
N ARG A 125 -10.56 -15.53 14.55
CA ARG A 125 -10.52 -14.73 13.31
C ARG A 125 -9.14 -14.11 13.17
N ALA A 126 -8.62 -14.08 11.95
CA ALA A 126 -7.36 -13.40 11.66
C ALA A 126 -7.47 -11.90 11.99
N ALA A 127 -6.36 -11.34 12.49
CA ALA A 127 -6.22 -9.90 12.69
C ALA A 127 -6.22 -9.16 11.35
N PRO A 128 -6.73 -7.91 11.28
CA PRO A 128 -6.64 -7.11 10.08
C PRO A 128 -5.18 -6.89 9.68
N LYS A 129 -4.92 -6.84 8.38
CA LYS A 129 -3.60 -6.51 7.86
C LYS A 129 -3.26 -5.05 8.15
N PRO A 130 -1.98 -4.74 8.47
CA PRO A 130 -1.50 -3.38 8.64
C PRO A 130 -1.51 -2.57 7.34
#